data_AF-A0A6J4P7U2-F1
#
_entry.id   AF-A0A6J4P7U2-F1
#
_cell.length_a   1.000
_cell.length_b   1.000
_cell.length_c   1.000
_cell.angle_alpha   90.00
_cell.angle_beta   90.00
_cell.angle_gamma   90.00
#
_symmetry.space_group_name_H-M   'P 1'
#
loop_
_entity.id
_entity.type
_entity.pdbx_description
1 polymer ?
#
loop_
_entity_poly.entity_id
_entity_poly.type
_entity_poly.pdbx_seq_one_letter_code
_entity_poly.pdbx_strand_id
1 'polypeptide(L)' 'MEETNIRASGYRLVLGFDAGCMTCSGLARRIEATVGDRLEVRSLTDPQVEHWREQALGEDAP' A
#
# COMPACT_ATOMS: atom_id res chain seq x y z
N MET A 1 2.39 -24.15 -17.26
CA MET A 1 1.59 -22.99 -16.80
C MET A 1 2.57 -22.12 -16.05
N GLU A 2 3.18 -21.18 -16.78
CA GLU A 2 4.23 -20.31 -16.26
C GLU A 2 3.54 -19.15 -15.56
N GLU A 3 3.40 -19.25 -14.23
CA GLU A 3 2.94 -18.15 -13.39
C GLU A 3 3.99 -17.05 -13.52
N THR A 4 3.66 -16.03 -14.32
CA THR A 4 4.54 -14.92 -14.65
C THR A 4 4.93 -14.17 -13.38
N ASN A 5 6.10 -14.58 -12.89
CA ASN A 5 6.96 -13.97 -11.91
C ASN A 5 6.93 -12.44 -12.10
N ILE A 6 6.33 -11.71 -11.16
CA ILE A 6 6.41 -10.25 -11.10
C ILE A 6 7.81 -9.89 -10.62
N ARG A 7 8.76 -10.06 -11.54
CA ARG A 7 10.07 -9.43 -11.55
C ARG A 7 10.18 -8.46 -12.72
N ALA A 8 9.04 -7.98 -13.22
CA ALA A 8 8.98 -6.96 -14.23
C ALA A 8 9.09 -5.58 -13.56
N SER A 9 10.30 -5.01 -13.59
CA SER A 9 10.63 -3.61 -13.25
C SER A 9 10.70 -3.27 -11.75
N GLY A 10 11.87 -2.84 -11.28
CA GLY A 10 12.24 -2.71 -9.85
C GLY A 10 11.58 -1.57 -9.06
N TYR A 11 10.26 -1.47 -9.06
CA TYR A 11 9.51 -0.57 -8.18
C TYR A 11 8.77 -1.36 -7.09
N ARG A 12 8.76 -0.80 -5.87
CA ARG A 12 8.02 -1.32 -4.72
C ARG A 12 6.61 -0.73 -4.74
N LEU A 13 5.58 -1.57 -4.75
CA LEU A 13 4.18 -1.14 -4.64
C LEU A 13 3.74 -1.15 -3.18
N VAL A 14 3.22 -0.01 -2.71
CA VAL A 14 2.68 0.16 -1.35
C VAL A 14 1.27 0.71 -1.44
N LEU A 15 0.32 0.04 -0.78
CA LEU A 15 -1.05 0.51 -0.57
C LEU A 15 -1.16 1.10 0.84
N GLY A 16 -1.27 2.42 0.91
CA GLY A 16 -1.64 3.15 2.12
C GLY A 16 -3.13 3.02 2.42
N PHE A 17 -3.51 2.78 3.67
CA PHE A 17 -4.91 2.75 4.10
C PHE A 17 -5.10 3.39 5.48
N ASP A 18 -6.29 3.94 5.74
CA ASP A 18 -6.65 4.42 7.08
C ASP A 18 -6.92 3.23 8.01
N ALA A 19 -6.02 3.01 8.98
CA ALA A 19 -6.13 1.95 9.97
C ALA A 19 -7.20 2.22 11.05
N GLY A 20 -7.67 3.46 11.21
CA GLY A 20 -8.82 3.81 12.04
C GLY A 20 -10.16 3.37 11.40
N CYS A 21 -10.18 3.13 10.09
CA CYS A 21 -11.34 2.65 9.38
C CYS A 21 -11.36 1.11 9.27
N MET A 22 -12.32 0.48 9.95
CA MET A 22 -12.50 -0.97 9.95
C MET A 22 -12.80 -1.52 8.55
N THR A 23 -13.56 -0.79 7.73
CA THR A 23 -13.87 -1.21 6.35
C THR A 23 -12.62 -1.14 5.47
N CYS A 24 -11.84 -0.06 5.56
CA CYS A 24 -10.58 0.07 4.83
C CYS A 24 -9.60 -1.03 5.21
N SER A 25 -9.48 -1.31 6.51
CA SER A 25 -8.65 -2.41 7.03
C SER A 25 -9.06 -3.77 6.47
N GLY A 26 -10.36 -4.06 6.44
CA GLY A 26 -10.89 -5.29 5.88
C GLY A 26 -10.64 -5.42 4.37
N LEU A 27 -10.78 -4.32 3.63
CA LEU A 27 -10.51 -4.29 2.19
C LEU A 27 -9.02 -4.45 1.88
N ALA A 28 -8.16 -3.72 2.57
CA ALA A 28 -6.71 -3.75 2.37
C ALA A 28 -6.15 -5.16 2.59
N ARG A 29 -6.58 -5.85 3.65
CA ARG A 29 -6.21 -7.26 3.91
C ARG A 29 -6.66 -8.22 2.81
N ARG A 30 -7.84 -8.02 2.24
CA ARG A 30 -8.33 -8.86 1.12
C ARG A 30 -7.49 -8.65 -0.14
N ILE A 31 -7.12 -7.40 -0.42
CA ILE A 31 -6.26 -7.05 -1.55
C ILE A 31 -4.86 -7.67 -1.34
N GLU A 32 -4.27 -7.51 -0.16
CA GLU A 32 -2.97 -8.13 0.21
C GLU A 32 -3.00 -9.65 0.00
N ALA A 33 -4.01 -10.33 0.51
CA ALA A 33 -4.17 -11.77 0.36
C ALA A 33 -4.35 -12.22 -1.11
N THR A 34 -4.90 -11.36 -1.97
CA THR A 34 -5.12 -11.66 -3.39
C THR A 34 -3.87 -11.39 -4.24
N VAL A 35 -3.14 -10.32 -3.92
CA VAL A 35 -1.99 -9.86 -4.69
C VAL A 35 -0.69 -10.54 -4.25
N GLY A 36 -0.61 -10.94 -2.98
CA GLY A 36 0.54 -11.56 -2.34
C GLY A 36 1.72 -10.60 -2.22
N ASP A 37 2.94 -11.14 -2.31
CA ASP A 37 4.22 -10.44 -2.10
C ASP A 37 4.52 -9.28 -3.07
N ARG A 38 3.58 -8.96 -3.96
CA ARG A 38 3.71 -7.92 -4.98
C ARG A 38 3.18 -6.58 -4.48
N LEU A 39 2.50 -6.54 -3.34
CA LEU A 39 1.93 -5.35 -2.73
C LEU A 39 2.15 -5.36 -1.23
N GLU A 40 2.75 -4.31 -0.69
CA GLU A 40 2.81 -4.09 0.75
C GLU A 40 1.66 -3.20 1.20
N VAL A 41 1.01 -3.55 2.31
CA VAL A 41 -0.05 -2.75 2.92
C VAL A 41 0.49 -2.02 4.15
N ARG A 42 0.26 -0.71 4.23
CA ARG A 42 0.75 0.16 5.31
C ARG A 42 -0.32 1.13 5.79
N SER A 43 -0.34 1.44 7.09
CA SER A 43 -1.21 2.49 7.62
C SER A 43 -0.81 3.84 7.05
N LEU A 44 -1.78 4.73 6.82
CA LEU A 44 -1.51 6.14 6.51
C LEU A 44 -0.78 6.85 7.64
N THR A 45 -0.88 6.34 8.88
CA THR A 45 -0.15 6.84 10.06
C THR A 45 1.24 6.21 10.24
N ASP A 46 1.70 5.38 9.29
CA ASP A 46 3.07 4.90 9.29
C ASP A 46 3.99 6.09 8.93
N PRO A 47 5.01 6.43 9.74
CA PRO A 47 5.84 7.62 9.52
C PRO A 47 6.48 7.68 8.13
N GLN A 48 6.80 6.52 7.54
CA GLN A 48 7.34 6.47 6.18
C GLN A 48 6.26 6.83 5.15
N VAL A 49 5.02 6.40 5.35
CA VAL A 49 3.89 6.71 4.46
C VAL A 49 3.46 8.17 4.59
N GLU A 50 3.43 8.72 5.80
CA GLU A 50 3.17 10.15 6.04
C GLU A 50 4.19 11.01 5.27
N HIS A 51 5.49 10.70 5.41
CA HIS A 51 6.54 11.43 4.73
C HIS A 51 6.46 11.34 3.19
N TRP A 52 6.03 10.21 2.64
CA TRP A 52 5.80 10.09 1.19
C TRP A 52 4.60 10.90 0.74
N ARG A 53 3.53 10.94 1.54
CA ARG A 53 2.32 11.70 1.26
C ARG A 53 2.60 13.20 1.28
N GLU A 54 3.33 13.68 2.27
CA GLU A 54 3.76 15.08 2.33
C GLU A 54 4.59 15.46 1.10
N GLN A 55 5.54 14.62 0.68
CA GLN A 55 6.35 14.89 -0.51
C GLN A 55 5.55 14.87 -1.82
N ALA A 56 4.55 13.99 -1.92
CA ALA A 56 3.78 13.81 -3.15
C ALA A 56 2.59 14.78 -3.26
N LEU A 57 1.96 15.13 -2.15
CA LEU A 57 0.68 15.85 -2.10
C LEU A 57 0.77 17.20 -1.36
N GLY A 58 1.86 17.45 -0.62
CA GLY A 58 2.03 18.64 0.23
C GLY A 58 1.59 18.42 1.69
N GLU A 59 1.75 19.45 2.51
CA GLU A 59 1.48 19.44 3.96
C GLU A 59 0.01 19.11 4.30
N ASP A 60 -0.93 19.42 3.39
CA ASP A 60 -2.36 19.21 3.57
C ASP A 60 -2.88 17.90 2.92
N ALA A 61 -2.03 16.88 2.82
CA ALA A 61 -2.40 15.60 2.23
C ALA A 61 -3.60 14.94 2.99
N PRO A 62 -4.76 14.72 2.33
CA PRO A 62 -6.00 14.27 2.98
C PRO A 62 -6.00 12.82 3.42
#